data_AF-A0A1V0P1G1-F1
#
_entry.id   AF-A0A1V0P1G1-F1
#
_cell.length_a   1.000
_cell.length_b   1.000
_cell.length_c   1.000
_cell.angle_alpha   90.00
_cell.angle_beta   90.00
_cell.angle_gamma   90.00
#
_symmetry.space_group_name_H-M   'P 1'
#
loop_
_entity.id
_entity.type
_entity.pdbx_description
1 polymer ?
#
loop_
_entity_poly.entity_id
_entity_poly.type
_entity_poly.pdbx_seq_one_letter_code
_entity_poly.pdbx_strand_id
1 'polypeptide(L)'
;MNKLSALNKVEEYIAEDLSWLKTGAREDTDWLMFVAYRIKSMMLNSVYKKNQAIMTYEKQELNEDYNDFLDMLWTMQDSGIFKFDWDRIWKQRDYQEIVDNIGLVTERFGYGVAVDLMNLINEFRFMQSDSEEFIALYSEYEKHMLPLLMAGLSKGLDAVDDSKTGKEKAKYINRVLLTEFVRLQKERDGYILIRESGKRYYIQPELKDDIDCWKLLTKQTFKFVGIDNFKSVLTRKQYQFLIEAYMIVRGHYDNKDIEWFRFDKKGNVKLNKRKLSGELGVSEVNFNQTMKRIQERIDKVFADVFSEYLKNSR
;
A
#
# COMPACT_ATOMS: atom_id res chain seq x y z
N MET A 1 2.21 16.94 -29.14
CA MET A 1 1.57 17.67 -28.02
C MET A 1 2.62 17.89 -26.95
N ASN A 2 2.81 19.09 -26.41
CA ASN A 2 3.77 19.29 -25.32
C ASN A 2 3.24 18.62 -24.03
N LYS A 3 4.11 17.94 -23.29
CA LYS A 3 3.83 17.28 -22.00
C LYS A 3 3.02 18.15 -21.03
N LEU A 4 3.39 19.42 -20.85
CA LEU A 4 2.68 20.32 -19.92
C LEU A 4 1.22 20.52 -20.35
N SER A 5 0.98 20.68 -21.65
CA SER A 5 -0.37 20.80 -22.20
C SER A 5 -1.18 19.50 -22.02
N ALA A 6 -0.54 18.34 -22.14
CA ALA A 6 -1.21 17.06 -21.91
C ALA A 6 -1.57 16.84 -20.43
N LEU A 7 -0.71 17.25 -19.50
CA LEU A 7 -0.98 17.18 -18.06
C LEU A 7 -2.17 18.08 -17.69
N ASN A 8 -2.15 19.34 -18.11
CA ASN A 8 -3.24 20.29 -17.82
C ASN A 8 -4.58 19.81 -18.40
N LYS A 9 -4.59 19.31 -19.64
CA LYS A 9 -5.79 18.73 -20.25
C LYS A 9 -6.37 17.56 -19.45
N VAL A 10 -5.50 16.69 -18.91
CA VAL A 10 -5.99 15.57 -18.10
C VAL A 10 -6.59 16.06 -16.78
N GLU A 11 -6.00 17.07 -16.15
CA GLU A 11 -6.58 17.70 -14.96
C GLU A 11 -7.95 18.30 -15.25
N GLU A 12 -8.10 19.02 -16.37
CA GLU A 12 -9.39 19.54 -16.83
C GLU A 12 -10.41 18.40 -17.03
N TYR A 13 -10.04 17.34 -17.75
CA TYR A 13 -10.93 16.21 -18.00
C TYR A 13 -11.33 15.43 -16.74
N ILE A 14 -10.51 15.40 -15.69
CA ILE A 14 -10.86 14.71 -14.43
C ILE A 14 -12.08 15.36 -13.78
N ALA A 15 -12.25 16.68 -13.94
CA ALA A 15 -13.40 17.42 -13.42
C ALA A 15 -14.70 17.17 -14.21
N GLU A 16 -14.62 16.68 -15.45
CA GLU A 16 -15.77 16.42 -16.31
C GLU A 16 -16.50 15.11 -15.98
N ASP A 17 -17.75 14.98 -16.42
CA ASP A 17 -18.42 13.68 -16.48
C ASP A 17 -17.90 12.86 -17.66
N LEU A 18 -17.17 11.79 -17.33
CA LEU A 18 -16.56 10.86 -18.28
C LEU A 18 -17.27 9.49 -18.30
N SER A 19 -18.42 9.36 -17.65
CA SER A 19 -19.17 8.10 -17.53
C SER A 19 -19.56 7.50 -18.90
N TRP A 20 -19.85 8.37 -19.87
CA TRP A 20 -20.19 8.02 -21.26
C TRP A 20 -19.09 7.25 -22.00
N LEU A 21 -17.82 7.35 -21.59
CA LEU A 21 -16.72 6.57 -22.18
C LEU A 21 -16.90 5.06 -21.98
N LYS A 22 -17.75 4.65 -21.04
CA LYS A 22 -18.09 3.24 -20.78
C LYS A 22 -19.08 2.68 -21.81
N THR A 23 -19.96 3.51 -22.36
CA THR A 23 -21.04 3.08 -23.27
C THR A 23 -20.64 3.17 -24.74
N GLY A 24 -19.58 3.92 -25.07
CA GLY A 24 -18.99 3.94 -26.40
C GLY A 24 -18.27 5.25 -26.66
N ALA A 25 -16.98 5.18 -26.99
CA ALA A 25 -16.23 6.36 -27.38
C ALA A 25 -16.45 6.68 -28.87
N ARG A 26 -16.54 7.97 -29.19
CA ARG A 26 -16.58 8.46 -30.57
C ARG A 26 -15.19 8.33 -31.22
N GLU A 27 -15.11 8.24 -32.54
CA GLU A 27 -13.84 8.11 -33.28
C GLU A 27 -12.86 9.26 -33.02
N ASP A 28 -13.37 10.45 -32.72
CA ASP A 28 -12.63 11.70 -32.46
C ASP A 28 -12.32 11.96 -30.98
N THR A 29 -12.67 11.02 -30.08
CA THR A 29 -12.44 11.18 -28.64
C THR A 29 -10.95 11.41 -28.34
N ASP A 30 -10.61 12.51 -27.66
CA ASP A 30 -9.23 12.76 -27.23
C ASP A 30 -8.79 11.61 -26.31
N TRP A 31 -7.69 10.96 -26.69
CA TRP A 31 -7.21 9.78 -25.99
C TRP A 31 -6.84 10.07 -24.53
N LEU A 32 -6.54 11.34 -24.19
CA LEU A 32 -6.31 11.79 -22.83
C LEU A 32 -7.56 11.67 -21.94
N MET A 33 -8.77 11.72 -22.49
CA MET A 33 -10.01 11.50 -21.74
C MET A 33 -10.08 10.09 -21.16
N PHE A 34 -9.54 9.08 -21.85
CA PHE A 34 -9.47 7.71 -21.31
C PHE A 34 -8.45 7.59 -20.16
N VAL A 35 -7.41 8.42 -20.17
CA VAL A 35 -6.43 8.48 -19.07
C VAL A 35 -7.06 9.18 -17.86
N ALA A 36 -7.72 10.32 -18.08
CA ALA A 36 -8.48 11.03 -17.06
C ALA A 36 -9.57 10.15 -16.43
N TYR A 37 -10.34 9.45 -17.26
CA TYR A 37 -11.34 8.48 -16.81
C TYR A 37 -10.73 7.39 -15.94
N ARG A 38 -9.54 6.88 -16.31
CA ARG A 38 -8.84 5.88 -15.51
C ARG A 38 -8.41 6.43 -14.15
N ILE A 39 -7.88 7.64 -14.10
CA ILE A 39 -7.51 8.35 -12.86
C ILE A 39 -8.73 8.51 -11.96
N LYS A 40 -9.82 9.08 -12.48
CA LYS A 40 -11.10 9.27 -11.76
C LYS A 40 -11.65 7.94 -11.25
N SER A 41 -11.66 6.91 -12.10
CA SER A 41 -12.08 5.56 -11.72
C SER A 41 -11.24 4.96 -10.60
N MET A 42 -9.93 5.22 -10.58
CA MET A 42 -9.06 4.72 -9.50
C MET A 42 -9.39 5.36 -8.16
N MET A 43 -9.66 6.67 -8.13
CA MET A 43 -10.06 7.39 -6.92
C MET A 43 -11.45 6.95 -6.44
N LEU A 44 -12.44 6.88 -7.34
CA LEU A 44 -13.79 6.37 -7.03
C LEU A 44 -13.75 4.94 -6.47
N ASN A 45 -12.96 4.05 -7.07
CA ASN A 45 -12.81 2.69 -6.56
C ASN A 45 -12.20 2.64 -5.14
N SER A 46 -11.36 3.61 -4.77
CA SER A 46 -10.84 3.70 -3.40
C SER A 46 -11.95 4.08 -2.41
N VAL A 47 -12.79 5.05 -2.76
CA VAL A 47 -13.97 5.46 -1.96
C VAL A 47 -14.90 4.28 -1.76
N TYR A 48 -15.28 3.58 -2.83
CA TYR A 48 -16.18 2.43 -2.74
C TYR A 48 -15.60 1.31 -1.87
N LYS A 49 -14.30 1.02 -1.97
CA LYS A 49 -13.65 0.02 -1.10
C LYS A 49 -13.64 0.43 0.37
N LYS A 50 -13.42 1.70 0.68
CA LYS A 50 -13.46 2.19 2.05
C LYS A 50 -14.87 2.14 2.63
N ASN A 51 -15.88 2.56 1.88
CA ASN A 51 -17.28 2.44 2.29
C ASN A 51 -17.69 0.97 2.53
N GLN A 52 -17.26 0.07 1.65
CA GLN A 52 -17.47 -1.37 1.86
C GLN A 52 -16.77 -1.90 3.11
N ALA A 53 -15.55 -1.42 3.41
CA ALA A 53 -14.84 -1.77 4.63
C ALA A 53 -15.54 -1.23 5.88
N ILE A 54 -16.09 -0.01 5.83
CA ILE A 54 -16.90 0.57 6.91
C ILE A 54 -18.11 -0.34 7.19
N MET A 55 -18.86 -0.74 6.17
CA MET A 55 -19.96 -1.71 6.32
C MET A 55 -19.51 -3.03 6.93
N THR A 56 -18.35 -3.53 6.51
CA THR A 56 -17.87 -4.86 6.92
C THR A 56 -17.31 -4.88 8.34
N TYR A 57 -16.74 -3.78 8.83
CA TYR A 57 -15.96 -3.78 10.08
C TYR A 57 -16.42 -2.76 11.12
N GLU A 58 -16.98 -1.63 10.69
CA GLU A 58 -17.33 -0.52 11.58
C GLU A 58 -18.84 -0.43 11.83
N LYS A 59 -19.67 -0.81 10.84
CA LYS A 59 -21.14 -0.78 10.87
C LYS A 59 -21.73 -2.18 10.63
N GLN A 60 -21.20 -3.18 11.32
CA GLN A 60 -21.56 -4.59 11.09
C GLN A 60 -23.04 -4.88 11.37
N GLU A 61 -23.60 -4.15 12.32
CA GLU A 61 -25.00 -4.17 12.69
C GLU A 61 -25.93 -3.79 11.53
N LEU A 62 -25.46 -2.97 10.57
CA LEU A 62 -26.25 -2.55 9.41
C LEU A 62 -26.25 -3.55 8.26
N ASN A 63 -25.60 -4.71 8.41
CA ASN A 63 -25.55 -5.69 7.33
C ASN A 63 -26.92 -6.31 7.02
N GLU A 64 -27.75 -6.54 8.05
CA GLU A 64 -29.12 -7.02 7.86
C GLU A 64 -29.95 -5.94 7.16
N ASP A 65 -29.93 -4.71 7.65
CA ASP A 65 -30.59 -3.56 7.03
C ASP A 65 -30.14 -3.32 5.58
N TYR A 66 -28.87 -3.57 5.26
CA TYR A 66 -28.37 -3.44 3.90
C TYR A 66 -28.91 -4.53 2.98
N ASN A 67 -29.04 -5.77 3.47
CA ASN A 67 -29.66 -6.83 2.68
C ASN A 67 -31.15 -6.56 2.48
N ASP A 68 -31.85 -6.10 3.51
CA ASP A 68 -33.26 -5.69 3.42
C ASP A 68 -33.44 -4.56 2.41
N PHE A 69 -32.53 -3.57 2.42
CA PHE A 69 -32.51 -2.49 1.43
C PHE A 69 -32.29 -3.03 0.00
N LEU A 70 -31.35 -3.95 -0.20
CA LEU A 70 -31.12 -4.58 -1.51
C LEU A 70 -32.35 -5.36 -1.97
N ASP A 71 -33.01 -6.11 -1.08
CA ASP A 71 -34.21 -6.89 -1.39
C ASP A 71 -35.38 -5.98 -1.77
N MET A 72 -35.55 -4.83 -1.10
CA MET A 72 -36.52 -3.81 -1.49
C MET A 72 -36.23 -3.25 -2.89
N LEU A 73 -34.98 -2.91 -3.18
CA LEU A 73 -34.57 -2.41 -4.50
C LEU A 73 -34.82 -3.45 -5.62
N TRP A 74 -34.47 -4.72 -5.38
CA TRP A 74 -34.75 -5.81 -6.32
C TRP A 74 -36.24 -6.00 -6.54
N THR A 75 -37.04 -6.02 -5.47
CA THR A 75 -38.50 -6.12 -5.55
C THR A 75 -39.09 -5.00 -6.42
N MET A 76 -38.58 -3.77 -6.28
CA MET A 76 -39.01 -2.65 -7.12
C MET A 76 -38.59 -2.85 -8.58
N GLN A 77 -37.37 -3.28 -8.87
CA GLN A 77 -36.92 -3.55 -10.23
C GLN A 77 -37.73 -4.66 -10.91
N ASP A 78 -37.88 -5.80 -10.22
CA ASP A 78 -38.57 -6.98 -10.74
C ASP A 78 -40.07 -6.76 -10.93
N SER A 79 -40.66 -5.79 -10.20
CA SER A 79 -42.06 -5.40 -10.40
C SER A 79 -42.33 -4.90 -11.83
N GLY A 80 -41.31 -4.37 -12.52
CA GLY A 80 -41.45 -3.74 -13.84
C GLY A 80 -42.30 -2.47 -13.88
N ILE A 81 -42.79 -2.02 -12.72
CA ILE A 81 -43.68 -0.84 -12.60
C ILE A 81 -42.85 0.44 -12.61
N PHE A 82 -41.72 0.43 -11.91
CA PHE A 82 -40.82 1.57 -11.90
C PHE A 82 -39.87 1.51 -13.08
N LYS A 83 -39.93 2.55 -13.92
CA LYS A 83 -39.02 2.75 -15.04
C LYS A 83 -37.83 3.62 -14.65
N PHE A 84 -37.28 3.35 -13.46
CA PHE A 84 -36.10 4.06 -12.97
C PHE A 84 -34.87 3.73 -13.82
N ASP A 85 -33.89 4.63 -13.78
CA ASP A 85 -32.54 4.32 -14.23
C ASP A 85 -31.86 3.40 -13.22
N TRP A 86 -32.18 2.11 -13.32
CA TRP A 86 -31.59 1.06 -12.49
C TRP A 86 -30.07 1.00 -12.61
N ASP A 87 -29.51 1.40 -13.75
CA ASP A 87 -28.06 1.46 -13.93
C ASP A 87 -27.44 2.56 -13.05
N ARG A 88 -28.08 3.72 -12.95
CA ARG A 88 -27.71 4.81 -12.02
C ARG A 88 -27.82 4.36 -10.57
N ILE A 89 -28.95 3.77 -10.17
CA ILE A 89 -29.19 3.26 -8.81
C ILE A 89 -28.12 2.22 -8.40
N TRP A 90 -27.86 1.21 -9.24
CA TRP A 90 -26.96 0.13 -8.88
C TRP A 90 -25.48 0.49 -8.99
N LYS A 91 -25.09 1.24 -10.03
CA LYS A 91 -23.67 1.52 -10.31
C LYS A 91 -23.16 2.78 -9.62
N GLN A 92 -24.02 3.77 -9.45
CA GLN A 92 -23.66 5.08 -8.89
C GLN A 92 -24.18 5.27 -7.46
N ARG A 93 -25.00 4.31 -6.97
CA ARG A 93 -25.63 4.36 -5.64
C ARG A 93 -26.43 5.65 -5.46
N ASP A 94 -27.03 6.12 -6.54
CA ASP A 94 -27.82 7.35 -6.56
C ASP A 94 -29.29 6.97 -6.54
N TYR A 95 -29.93 7.28 -5.40
CA TYR A 95 -31.32 6.91 -5.12
C TYR A 95 -32.26 8.10 -5.31
N GLN A 96 -31.80 9.23 -5.85
CA GLN A 96 -32.60 10.46 -5.92
C GLN A 96 -33.89 10.25 -6.73
N GLU A 97 -33.82 9.47 -7.81
CA GLU A 97 -35.01 9.15 -8.61
C GLU A 97 -36.07 8.37 -7.81
N ILE A 98 -35.65 7.51 -6.87
CA ILE A 98 -36.56 6.80 -5.97
C ILE A 98 -37.20 7.79 -4.98
N VAL A 99 -36.39 8.70 -4.42
CA VAL A 99 -36.84 9.74 -3.48
C VAL A 99 -37.86 10.68 -4.14
N ASP A 100 -37.56 11.16 -5.35
CA ASP A 100 -38.44 12.04 -6.12
C ASP A 100 -39.78 11.38 -6.46
N ASN A 101 -39.79 10.05 -6.57
CA ASN A 101 -40.96 9.25 -6.91
C ASN A 101 -41.51 8.45 -5.73
N ILE A 102 -41.21 8.84 -4.49
CA ILE A 102 -41.63 8.10 -3.28
C ILE A 102 -43.16 7.98 -3.16
N GLY A 103 -43.91 8.92 -3.76
CA GLY A 103 -45.37 8.84 -3.87
C GLY A 103 -45.83 7.60 -4.64
N LEU A 104 -45.16 7.24 -5.75
CA LEU A 104 -45.46 6.04 -6.52
C LEU A 104 -45.13 4.76 -5.73
N VAL A 105 -44.04 4.78 -4.96
CA VAL A 105 -43.68 3.68 -4.06
C VAL A 105 -44.77 3.51 -2.98
N THR A 106 -45.23 4.62 -2.40
CA THR A 106 -46.29 4.65 -1.39
C THR A 106 -47.60 4.11 -1.92
N GLU A 107 -48.02 4.51 -3.12
CA GLU A 107 -49.24 4.02 -3.77
C GLU A 107 -49.18 2.51 -4.05
N ARG A 108 -48.00 2.00 -4.41
CA ARG A 108 -47.85 0.61 -4.85
C ARG A 108 -47.58 -0.38 -3.71
N PHE A 109 -46.77 0.01 -2.74
CA PHE A 109 -46.31 -0.87 -1.65
C PHE A 109 -46.80 -0.44 -0.27
N GLY A 110 -47.47 0.70 -0.18
CA GLY A 110 -48.01 1.23 1.07
C GLY A 110 -47.04 2.17 1.79
N TYR A 111 -47.60 2.97 2.70
CA TYR A 111 -46.85 4.00 3.44
C TYR A 111 -45.72 3.44 4.30
N GLY A 112 -45.93 2.30 4.97
CA GLY A 112 -44.89 1.68 5.81
C GLY A 112 -43.64 1.35 5.01
N VAL A 113 -43.79 0.68 3.87
CA VAL A 113 -42.67 0.31 2.98
C VAL A 113 -41.94 1.55 2.46
N ALA A 114 -42.68 2.62 2.12
CA ALA A 114 -42.06 3.86 1.66
C ALA A 114 -41.26 4.57 2.78
N VAL A 115 -41.75 4.55 4.02
CA VAL A 115 -41.01 5.08 5.18
C VAL A 115 -39.76 4.27 5.46
N ASP A 116 -39.87 2.94 5.48
CA ASP A 116 -38.74 2.04 5.71
C ASP A 116 -37.67 2.24 4.63
N LEU A 117 -38.08 2.34 3.36
CA LEU A 117 -37.18 2.62 2.24
C LEU A 117 -36.47 3.98 2.39
N MET A 118 -37.19 5.04 2.77
CA MET A 118 -36.58 6.36 3.00
C MET A 118 -35.59 6.35 4.17
N ASN A 119 -35.90 5.60 5.24
CA ASN A 119 -34.99 5.44 6.37
C ASN A 119 -33.70 4.72 5.93
N LEU A 120 -33.82 3.62 5.17
CA LEU A 120 -32.68 2.87 4.65
C LEU A 120 -31.83 3.70 3.65
N ILE A 121 -32.47 4.46 2.75
CA ILE A 121 -31.77 5.40 1.86
C ILE A 121 -30.95 6.42 2.66
N ASN A 122 -31.53 6.96 3.74
CA ASN A 122 -30.84 7.91 4.61
C ASN A 122 -29.72 7.25 5.42
N GLU A 123 -29.92 6.03 5.91
CA GLU A 123 -28.93 5.26 6.67
C GLU A 123 -27.71 4.88 5.82
N PHE A 124 -27.93 4.56 4.55
CA PHE A 124 -26.89 4.25 3.57
C PHE A 124 -26.42 5.46 2.76
N ARG A 125 -26.77 6.67 3.18
CA ARG A 125 -26.41 7.93 2.49
C ARG A 125 -24.91 8.05 2.23
N PHE A 126 -24.06 7.62 3.16
CA PHE A 126 -22.60 7.66 2.99
C PHE A 126 -22.07 6.84 1.80
N MET A 127 -22.87 5.92 1.24
CA MET A 127 -22.53 5.18 0.02
C MET A 127 -22.94 5.91 -1.26
N GLN A 128 -23.82 6.90 -1.17
CA GLN A 128 -24.31 7.68 -2.31
C GLN A 128 -23.27 8.68 -2.77
N SER A 129 -23.03 8.74 -4.08
CA SER A 129 -21.95 9.54 -4.67
C SER A 129 -22.10 11.06 -4.50
N ASP A 130 -23.30 11.52 -4.18
CA ASP A 130 -23.68 12.92 -3.93
C ASP A 130 -23.75 13.29 -2.43
N SER A 131 -23.53 12.33 -1.53
CA SER A 131 -23.50 12.60 -0.10
C SER A 131 -22.26 13.40 0.32
N GLU A 132 -22.40 14.21 1.38
CA GLU A 132 -21.29 14.98 1.94
C GLU A 132 -20.15 14.06 2.40
N GLU A 133 -20.48 12.91 2.96
CA GLU A 133 -19.51 11.90 3.42
C GLU A 133 -18.73 11.29 2.25
N PHE A 134 -19.42 10.94 1.15
CA PHE A 134 -18.76 10.41 -0.05
C PHE A 134 -17.88 11.47 -0.70
N ILE A 135 -18.38 12.70 -0.84
CA ILE A 135 -17.64 13.82 -1.43
C ILE A 135 -16.39 14.12 -0.58
N ALA A 136 -16.52 14.18 0.74
CA ALA A 136 -15.39 14.39 1.65
C ALA A 136 -14.33 13.28 1.51
N LEU A 137 -14.75 12.02 1.47
CA LEU A 137 -13.85 10.88 1.30
C LEU A 137 -13.20 10.88 -0.08
N TYR A 138 -13.94 11.22 -1.14
CA TYR A 138 -13.39 11.39 -2.48
C TYR A 138 -12.34 12.51 -2.52
N SER A 139 -12.61 13.67 -1.93
CA SER A 139 -11.67 14.79 -1.84
C SER A 139 -10.41 14.43 -1.05
N GLU A 140 -10.52 13.61 0.00
CA GLU A 140 -9.36 13.06 0.72
C GLU A 140 -8.51 12.17 -0.21
N TYR A 141 -9.14 11.22 -0.90
CA TYR A 141 -8.43 10.37 -1.86
C TYR A 141 -7.82 11.17 -3.00
N GLU A 142 -8.52 12.17 -3.53
CA GLU A 142 -8.01 13.07 -4.56
C GLU A 142 -6.74 13.78 -4.08
N LYS A 143 -6.78 14.42 -2.91
CA LYS A 143 -5.63 15.12 -2.30
C LYS A 143 -4.40 14.22 -2.18
N HIS A 144 -4.57 12.94 -1.87
CA HIS A 144 -3.47 12.02 -1.60
C HIS A 144 -3.05 11.13 -2.79
N MET A 145 -3.96 10.83 -3.70
CA MET A 145 -3.72 9.95 -4.86
C MET A 145 -3.41 10.74 -6.12
N LEU A 146 -4.09 11.86 -6.37
CA LEU A 146 -3.95 12.62 -7.61
C LEU A 146 -2.49 13.04 -7.87
N PRO A 147 -1.72 13.57 -6.89
CA PRO A 147 -0.32 13.91 -7.12
C PRO A 147 0.53 12.71 -7.58
N LEU A 148 0.27 11.52 -7.03
CA LEU A 148 0.98 10.29 -7.38
C LEU A 148 0.58 9.78 -8.77
N LEU A 149 -0.71 9.90 -9.12
CA LEU A 149 -1.25 9.53 -10.42
C LEU A 149 -0.73 10.47 -11.52
N MET A 150 -0.63 11.77 -11.24
CA MET A 150 -0.06 12.76 -12.16
C MET A 150 1.45 12.58 -12.35
N ALA A 151 2.18 12.20 -11.31
CA ALA A 151 3.59 11.79 -11.45
C ALA A 151 3.73 10.53 -12.33
N GLY A 152 2.83 9.55 -12.17
CA GLY A 152 2.75 8.37 -13.03
C GLY A 152 2.42 8.69 -14.50
N LEU A 153 1.48 9.62 -14.72
CA LEU A 153 1.13 10.12 -16.04
C LEU A 153 2.33 10.82 -16.70
N SER A 154 2.98 11.73 -15.98
CA SER A 154 4.18 12.46 -16.43
C SER A 154 5.25 11.50 -16.96
N LYS A 155 5.51 10.41 -16.23
CA LYS A 155 6.44 9.35 -16.66
C LYS A 155 5.94 8.55 -17.88
N GLY A 156 4.63 8.29 -17.95
CA GLY A 156 4.01 7.64 -19.10
C GLY A 156 4.15 8.46 -20.38
N LEU A 157 3.94 9.77 -20.27
CA LEU A 157 4.10 10.73 -21.39
C LEU A 157 5.55 10.82 -21.87
N ASP A 158 6.54 10.73 -20.98
CA ASP A 158 7.96 10.75 -21.36
C ASP A 158 8.38 9.50 -22.14
N ALA A 159 7.69 8.38 -21.95
CA ALA A 159 8.09 7.07 -22.47
C ALA A 159 7.20 6.55 -23.61
N VAL A 160 6.06 7.21 -23.88
CA VAL A 160 5.11 6.76 -24.91
C VAL A 160 5.65 7.06 -26.31
N ASP A 161 5.51 6.11 -27.21
CA ASP A 161 5.86 6.28 -28.62
C ASP A 161 4.81 7.16 -29.33
N ASP A 162 5.25 8.30 -29.84
CA ASP A 162 4.37 9.29 -30.45
C ASP A 162 3.78 8.86 -31.79
N SER A 163 4.36 7.84 -32.45
CA SER A 163 3.84 7.28 -33.71
C SER A 163 2.61 6.38 -33.51
N LYS A 164 2.28 6.01 -32.27
CA LYS A 164 1.17 5.12 -31.93
C LYS A 164 -0.19 5.81 -32.06
N THR A 165 -1.24 5.00 -32.24
CA THR A 165 -2.62 5.50 -32.21
C THR A 165 -2.99 5.99 -30.81
N GLY A 166 -3.97 6.90 -30.70
CA GLY A 166 -4.42 7.41 -29.38
C GLY A 166 -4.82 6.31 -28.40
N LYS A 167 -5.50 5.26 -28.89
CA LYS A 167 -5.87 4.08 -28.09
C LYS A 167 -4.64 3.33 -27.55
N GLU A 168 -3.61 3.15 -28.37
CA GLU A 168 -2.36 2.51 -27.94
C GLU A 168 -1.60 3.38 -26.94
N LYS A 169 -1.54 4.71 -27.17
CA LYS A 169 -0.95 5.67 -26.22
C LYS A 169 -1.65 5.60 -24.87
N ALA A 170 -2.97 5.72 -24.83
CA ALA A 170 -3.77 5.64 -23.61
C ALA A 170 -3.55 4.31 -22.88
N LYS A 171 -3.54 3.17 -23.60
CA LYS A 171 -3.29 1.85 -23.01
C LYS A 171 -1.90 1.75 -22.38
N TYR A 172 -0.87 2.22 -23.09
CA TYR A 172 0.51 2.21 -22.59
C TYR A 172 0.64 3.10 -21.35
N ILE A 173 0.16 4.35 -21.43
CA ILE A 173 0.23 5.32 -20.34
C ILE A 173 -0.53 4.81 -19.11
N ASN A 174 -1.73 4.26 -19.26
CA ASN A 174 -2.49 3.69 -18.15
C ASN A 174 -1.74 2.56 -17.43
N ARG A 175 -0.96 1.75 -18.17
CA ARG A 175 -0.10 0.71 -17.58
C ARG A 175 1.07 1.30 -16.80
N VAL A 176 1.74 2.30 -17.36
CA VAL A 176 2.86 2.99 -16.69
C VAL A 176 2.37 3.71 -15.44
N LEU A 177 1.27 4.46 -15.57
CA LEU A 177 0.62 5.19 -14.49
C LEU A 177 0.28 4.28 -13.32
N LEU A 178 -0.36 3.13 -13.56
CA LEU A 178 -0.70 2.19 -12.49
C LEU A 178 0.56 1.64 -11.79
N THR A 179 1.58 1.28 -12.57
CA THR A 179 2.83 0.73 -12.03
C THR A 179 3.54 1.76 -11.15
N GLU A 180 3.58 3.01 -11.63
CA GLU A 180 4.25 4.10 -10.94
C GLU A 180 3.47 4.57 -9.72
N PHE A 181 2.14 4.65 -9.82
CA PHE A 181 1.27 4.94 -8.69
C PHE A 181 1.51 3.97 -7.53
N VAL A 182 1.52 2.65 -7.80
CA VAL A 182 1.79 1.64 -6.76
C VAL A 182 3.17 1.80 -6.16
N ARG A 183 4.20 2.08 -6.99
CA ARG A 183 5.57 2.30 -6.51
C ARG A 183 5.64 3.51 -5.57
N LEU A 184 5.11 4.65 -6.03
CA LEU A 184 5.13 5.91 -5.28
C LEU A 184 4.28 5.85 -4.01
N GLN A 185 3.12 5.18 -4.07
CA GLN A 185 2.29 4.92 -2.90
C GLN A 185 3.06 4.10 -1.86
N LYS A 186 3.74 3.02 -2.30
CA LYS A 186 4.55 2.20 -1.40
C LYS A 186 5.70 2.99 -0.78
N GLU A 187 6.41 3.81 -1.56
CA GLU A 187 7.49 4.66 -1.06
C GLU A 187 6.97 5.70 -0.04
N ARG A 188 5.86 6.36 -0.33
CA ARG A 188 5.19 7.30 0.60
C ARG A 188 4.82 6.62 1.91
N ASP A 189 4.31 5.39 1.83
CA ASP A 189 3.90 4.60 2.99
C ASP A 189 5.11 3.92 3.69
N GLY A 190 6.34 4.29 3.32
CA GLY A 190 7.58 3.81 3.96
C GLY A 190 8.03 2.42 3.53
N TYR A 191 7.40 1.80 2.54
CA TYR A 191 7.82 0.50 2.03
C TYR A 191 9.05 0.60 1.13
N ILE A 192 9.94 -0.39 1.25
CA ILE A 192 11.09 -0.55 0.36
C ILE A 192 10.91 -1.76 -0.56
N LEU A 193 11.40 -1.62 -1.80
CA LEU A 193 11.37 -2.70 -2.80
C LEU A 193 12.60 -3.59 -2.68
N ILE A 194 12.38 -4.88 -2.42
CA ILE A 194 13.43 -5.90 -2.37
C ILE A 194 13.29 -6.84 -3.57
N ARG A 195 14.43 -7.23 -4.14
CA ARG A 195 14.52 -8.25 -5.17
C ARG A 195 15.21 -9.48 -4.61
N GLU A 196 14.49 -10.59 -4.55
CA GLU A 196 15.01 -11.86 -4.05
C GLU A 196 14.50 -13.01 -4.94
N SER A 197 15.42 -13.84 -5.42
CA SER A 197 15.13 -14.98 -6.32
C SER A 197 14.29 -14.59 -7.55
N GLY A 198 14.60 -13.46 -8.18
CA GLY A 198 13.88 -12.95 -9.35
C GLY A 198 12.49 -12.36 -9.08
N LYS A 199 12.00 -12.41 -7.84
CA LYS A 199 10.71 -11.84 -7.43
C LYS A 199 10.90 -10.49 -6.73
N ARG A 200 9.85 -9.65 -6.79
CA ARG A 200 9.78 -8.31 -6.20
C ARG A 200 8.88 -8.36 -4.97
N TYR A 201 9.36 -7.84 -3.84
CA TYR A 201 8.61 -7.76 -2.59
C TYR A 201 8.66 -6.33 -2.07
N TYR A 202 7.52 -5.79 -1.66
CA TYR A 202 7.48 -4.56 -0.87
C TYR A 202 7.40 -4.95 0.59
N ILE A 203 8.30 -4.41 1.40
CA ILE A 203 8.27 -4.60 2.85
C ILE A 203 8.29 -3.25 3.55
N GLN A 204 7.70 -3.18 4.73
CA GLN A 204 7.89 -2.03 5.61
C GLN A 204 9.12 -2.33 6.48
N PRO A 205 10.22 -1.56 6.33
CA PRO A 205 11.42 -1.77 7.11
C PRO A 205 11.17 -1.36 8.55
N GLU A 206 11.41 -2.28 9.49
CA GLU A 206 11.21 -2.06 10.91
C GLU A 206 12.36 -2.70 11.70
N LEU A 207 12.95 -1.94 12.62
CA LEU A 207 13.93 -2.45 13.58
C LEU A 207 13.22 -2.72 14.91
N LYS A 208 12.84 -3.99 15.14
CA LYS A 208 12.09 -4.43 16.32
C LYS A 208 12.94 -4.50 17.59
N ASP A 209 12.51 -3.89 18.69
CA ASP A 209 13.30 -3.68 19.91
C ASP A 209 13.99 -4.93 20.50
N ASP A 210 13.52 -6.13 20.18
CA ASP A 210 14.03 -7.42 20.66
C ASP A 210 15.20 -7.99 19.83
N ILE A 211 15.63 -7.32 18.76
CA ILE A 211 16.72 -7.82 17.92
C ILE A 211 18.06 -7.77 18.67
N ASP A 212 18.65 -8.95 18.82
CA ASP A 212 20.02 -9.10 19.31
C ASP A 212 21.04 -8.69 18.23
N CYS A 213 21.67 -7.54 18.41
CA CYS A 213 22.72 -7.03 17.52
C CYS A 213 23.91 -7.99 17.38
N TRP A 214 24.18 -8.85 18.37
CA TRP A 214 25.21 -9.89 18.24
C TRP A 214 24.85 -10.93 17.19
N LYS A 215 23.57 -11.26 17.03
CA LYS A 215 23.09 -12.17 15.98
C LYS A 215 23.09 -11.54 14.58
N LEU A 216 23.17 -10.22 14.50
CA LEU A 216 23.36 -9.53 13.23
C LEU A 216 24.81 -9.66 12.74
N LEU A 217 25.78 -9.61 13.67
CA LEU A 217 27.21 -9.71 13.38
C LEU A 217 27.71 -11.15 13.32
N THR A 218 27.23 -11.98 14.24
CA THR A 218 27.67 -13.36 14.47
C THR A 218 26.47 -14.30 14.37
N LYS A 219 26.70 -15.61 14.28
CA LYS A 219 25.62 -16.60 14.31
C LYS A 219 25.03 -16.82 15.72
N GLN A 220 25.72 -16.34 16.76
CA GLN A 220 25.41 -16.63 18.15
C GLN A 220 24.93 -15.38 18.89
N THR A 221 24.28 -15.60 20.03
CA THR A 221 23.99 -14.53 21.00
C THR A 221 25.02 -14.55 22.11
N PHE A 222 25.45 -13.38 22.55
CA PHE A 222 26.25 -13.23 23.77
C PHE A 222 25.46 -12.61 24.92
N LYS A 223 24.13 -12.45 24.79
CA LYS A 223 23.27 -11.84 25.82
C LYS A 223 23.37 -12.53 27.19
N PHE A 224 23.60 -13.84 27.19
CA PHE A 224 23.66 -14.65 28.41
C PHE A 224 25.10 -14.94 28.85
N VAL A 225 25.94 -15.37 27.90
CA VAL A 225 27.32 -15.79 28.20
C VAL A 225 28.30 -14.63 28.27
N GLY A 226 27.97 -13.44 27.77
CA GLY A 226 28.89 -12.31 27.68
C GLY A 226 30.01 -12.51 26.65
N ILE A 227 30.46 -11.41 26.03
CA ILE A 227 31.53 -11.46 25.04
C ILE A 227 32.92 -11.71 25.66
N ASP A 228 33.09 -11.38 26.94
CA ASP A 228 34.37 -11.50 27.65
C ASP A 228 34.89 -12.92 27.77
N ASN A 229 34.00 -13.91 27.81
CA ASN A 229 34.35 -15.32 27.79
C ASN A 229 35.09 -15.76 26.51
N PHE A 230 35.07 -14.92 25.46
CA PHE A 230 35.76 -15.20 24.20
C PHE A 230 37.09 -14.43 24.06
N LYS A 231 37.50 -13.64 25.07
CA LYS A 231 38.72 -12.81 25.02
C LYS A 231 40.01 -13.63 24.92
N SER A 232 40.07 -14.81 25.54
CA SER A 232 41.21 -15.74 25.46
C SER A 232 41.23 -16.57 24.17
N VAL A 233 40.09 -16.67 23.47
CA VAL A 233 39.89 -17.49 22.27
C VAL A 233 40.20 -16.70 21.01
N LEU A 234 39.84 -15.43 21.00
CA LEU A 234 40.12 -14.47 19.93
C LEU A 234 41.50 -13.82 20.13
N THR A 235 42.18 -13.50 19.03
CA THR A 235 43.36 -12.63 19.13
C THR A 235 42.94 -11.23 19.60
N ARG A 236 43.83 -10.47 20.25
CA ARG A 236 43.53 -9.10 20.72
C ARG A 236 42.93 -8.21 19.62
N LYS A 237 43.46 -8.29 18.40
CA LYS A 237 42.95 -7.54 17.24
C LYS A 237 41.54 -7.98 16.83
N GLN A 238 41.27 -9.28 16.85
CA GLN A 238 39.96 -9.84 16.50
C GLN A 238 38.88 -9.49 17.53
N TYR A 239 39.21 -9.59 18.81
CA TYR A 239 38.31 -9.20 19.89
C TYR A 239 37.97 -7.71 19.79
N GLN A 240 38.98 -6.84 19.64
CA GLN A 240 38.77 -5.40 19.47
C GLN A 240 37.92 -5.06 18.25
N PHE A 241 38.23 -5.66 17.09
CA PHE A 241 37.45 -5.48 15.86
C PHE A 241 35.97 -5.88 16.04
N LEU A 242 35.70 -6.97 16.75
CA LEU A 242 34.34 -7.44 17.00
C LEU A 242 33.57 -6.49 17.93
N ILE A 243 34.22 -5.98 18.98
CA ILE A 243 33.63 -5.00 19.90
C ILE A 243 33.31 -3.70 19.17
N GLU A 244 34.25 -3.17 18.38
CA GLU A 244 34.05 -1.95 17.58
C GLU A 244 32.90 -2.12 16.58
N ALA A 245 32.87 -3.24 15.86
CA ALA A 245 31.77 -3.56 14.95
C ALA A 245 30.42 -3.62 15.68
N TYR A 246 30.38 -4.21 16.88
CA TYR A 246 29.17 -4.26 17.71
C TYR A 246 28.72 -2.88 18.17
N MET A 247 29.64 -2.02 18.62
CA MET A 247 29.30 -0.67 19.07
C MET A 247 28.70 0.15 17.93
N ILE A 248 29.26 0.08 16.72
CA ILE A 248 28.71 0.76 15.53
C ILE A 248 27.31 0.22 15.20
N VAL A 249 27.17 -1.11 15.10
CA VAL A 249 25.87 -1.72 14.78
C VAL A 249 24.83 -1.36 15.83
N ARG A 250 25.17 -1.44 17.11
CA ARG A 250 24.26 -1.14 18.21
C ARG A 250 23.86 0.33 18.21
N GLY A 251 24.81 1.25 17.98
CA GLY A 251 24.51 2.69 17.88
C GLY A 251 23.50 3.01 16.80
N HIS A 252 23.72 2.50 15.57
CA HIS A 252 22.77 2.70 14.47
C HIS A 252 21.43 1.98 14.68
N TYR A 253 21.46 0.83 15.37
CA TYR A 253 20.25 0.10 15.71
C TYR A 253 19.38 0.88 16.70
N ASP A 254 20.00 1.40 17.77
CA ASP A 254 19.32 2.18 18.81
C ASP A 254 18.78 3.52 18.26
N ASN A 255 19.50 4.14 17.32
CA ASN A 255 19.06 5.35 16.62
C ASN A 255 18.01 5.10 15.52
N LYS A 256 17.64 3.84 15.27
CA LYS A 256 16.70 3.43 14.21
C LYS A 256 17.14 3.81 12.78
N ASP A 257 18.44 3.77 12.49
CA ASP A 257 19.00 4.13 11.18
C ASP A 257 18.78 3.02 10.13
N ILE A 258 17.58 2.95 9.55
CA ILE A 258 17.14 1.88 8.61
C ILE A 258 18.15 1.60 7.48
N GLU A 259 18.79 2.65 6.97
CA GLU A 259 19.77 2.59 5.87
C GLU A 259 21.06 1.80 6.18
N TRP A 260 21.35 1.54 7.45
CA TRP A 260 22.45 0.68 7.91
C TRP A 260 22.12 -0.81 7.85
N PHE A 261 20.87 -1.12 7.58
CA PHE A 261 20.36 -2.47 7.53
C PHE A 261 19.83 -2.80 6.15
N ARG A 262 19.88 -4.09 5.84
CA ARG A 262 19.19 -4.70 4.73
C ARG A 262 18.07 -5.53 5.30
N PHE A 263 17.10 -5.83 4.46
CA PHE A 263 15.97 -6.64 4.86
C PHE A 263 15.76 -7.74 3.83
N ASP A 264 15.18 -8.86 4.25
CA ASP A 264 14.73 -9.91 3.33
C ASP A 264 13.23 -9.78 3.02
N LYS A 265 12.70 -10.66 2.16
CA LYS A 265 11.27 -10.66 1.82
C LYS A 265 10.31 -10.86 3.01
N LYS A 266 10.80 -11.32 4.18
CA LYS A 266 10.03 -11.49 5.40
C LYS A 266 10.18 -10.30 6.35
N GLY A 267 10.97 -9.28 5.99
CA GLY A 267 11.29 -8.15 6.85
C GLY A 267 12.38 -8.46 7.89
N ASN A 268 13.10 -9.58 7.79
CA ASN A 268 14.18 -9.85 8.73
C ASN A 268 15.37 -8.94 8.45
N VAL A 269 15.88 -8.33 9.51
CA VAL A 269 17.03 -7.43 9.48
C VAL A 269 18.32 -8.21 9.21
N LYS A 270 19.15 -7.67 8.31
CA LYS A 270 20.50 -8.13 7.96
C LYS A 270 21.43 -6.93 7.96
N LEU A 271 22.71 -7.12 8.25
CA LEU A 271 23.67 -6.01 8.19
C LEU A 271 23.94 -5.53 6.76
N ASN A 272 24.00 -4.21 6.59
CA ASN A 272 24.62 -3.63 5.40
C ASN A 272 26.15 -3.63 5.55
N LYS A 273 26.76 -4.77 5.24
CA LYS A 273 28.21 -5.01 5.42
C LYS A 273 29.10 -3.95 4.77
N ARG A 274 28.68 -3.38 3.65
CA ARG A 274 29.41 -2.32 2.94
C ARG A 274 29.52 -1.03 3.77
N LYS A 275 28.43 -0.61 4.42
CA LYS A 275 28.44 0.57 5.30
C LYS A 275 29.30 0.30 6.52
N LEU A 276 29.07 -0.83 7.20
CA LEU A 276 29.83 -1.21 8.38
C LEU A 276 31.34 -1.36 8.12
N SER A 277 31.73 -1.98 7.01
CA SER A 277 33.15 -2.09 6.65
C SER A 277 33.77 -0.72 6.38
N GLY A 278 33.03 0.19 5.74
CA GLY A 278 33.49 1.56 5.49
C GLY A 278 33.76 2.33 6.78
N GLU A 279 32.85 2.22 7.75
CA GLU A 279 32.99 2.85 9.07
C GLU A 279 34.17 2.29 9.88
N LEU A 280 34.39 0.97 9.78
CA LEU A 280 35.53 0.30 10.38
C LEU A 280 36.86 0.58 9.66
N GLY A 281 36.85 1.36 8.57
CA GLY A 281 38.05 1.68 7.80
C GLY A 281 38.66 0.48 7.06
N VAL A 282 37.85 -0.54 6.74
CA VAL A 282 38.30 -1.77 6.05
C VAL A 282 37.49 -2.04 4.78
N SER A 283 38.05 -2.81 3.86
CA SER A 283 37.28 -3.29 2.70
C SER A 283 36.21 -4.31 3.12
N GLU A 284 35.10 -4.37 2.38
CA GLU A 284 34.04 -5.37 2.63
C GLU A 284 34.57 -6.82 2.57
N VAL A 285 35.58 -7.07 1.72
CA VAL A 285 36.25 -8.38 1.63
C VAL A 285 37.01 -8.69 2.92
N ASN A 286 37.80 -7.74 3.43
CA ASN A 286 38.56 -7.92 4.68
C ASN A 286 37.63 -8.06 5.88
N PHE A 287 36.53 -7.29 5.93
CA PHE A 287 35.48 -7.44 6.92
C PHE A 287 34.92 -8.87 6.92
N ASN A 288 34.50 -9.37 5.76
CA ASN A 288 33.93 -10.71 5.63
C ASN A 288 34.92 -11.82 6.04
N GLN A 289 36.19 -11.72 5.64
CA GLN A 289 37.22 -12.69 6.02
C GLN A 289 37.53 -12.66 7.52
N THR A 290 37.61 -11.47 8.11
CA THR A 290 37.89 -11.29 9.53
C THR A 290 36.73 -11.84 10.37
N MET A 291 35.49 -11.49 10.03
CA MET A 291 34.29 -12.02 10.68
C MET A 291 34.17 -13.54 10.55
N LYS A 292 34.52 -14.12 9.39
CA LYS A 292 34.54 -15.58 9.22
C LYS A 292 35.50 -16.26 10.18
N ARG A 293 36.75 -15.76 10.29
CA ARG A 293 37.76 -16.31 11.21
C ARG A 293 37.36 -16.15 12.69
N ILE A 294 36.71 -15.04 13.03
CA ILE A 294 36.16 -14.80 14.37
C ILE A 294 35.06 -15.83 14.66
N GLN A 295 34.11 -15.99 13.75
CA GLN A 295 33.01 -16.95 13.90
C GLN A 295 33.51 -18.39 14.08
N GLU A 296 34.48 -18.83 13.26
CA GLU A 296 35.07 -20.16 13.36
C GLU A 296 35.73 -20.43 14.72
N ARG A 297 36.30 -19.40 15.36
CA ARG A 297 36.90 -19.52 16.70
C ARG A 297 35.84 -19.57 17.78
N ILE A 298 34.80 -18.74 17.67
CA ILE A 298 33.67 -18.72 18.61
C ILE A 298 32.91 -20.05 18.55
N ASP A 299 32.57 -20.53 17.35
CA ASP A 299 31.79 -21.77 17.16
C ASP A 299 32.46 -23.01 17.78
N LYS A 300 33.80 -23.05 17.83
CA LYS A 300 34.56 -24.18 18.42
C LYS A 300 34.37 -24.35 19.92
N VAL A 301 34.08 -23.26 20.63
CA VAL A 301 34.06 -23.24 22.11
C VAL A 301 32.70 -22.83 22.67
N PHE A 302 31.79 -22.33 21.82
CA PHE A 302 30.52 -21.77 22.26
C PHE A 302 29.67 -22.76 23.08
N ALA A 303 29.62 -24.03 22.67
CA ALA A 303 28.84 -25.06 23.36
C ALA A 303 29.35 -25.31 24.80
N ASP A 304 30.68 -25.32 24.98
CA ASP A 304 31.31 -25.52 26.29
C ASP A 304 31.05 -24.33 27.20
N VAL A 305 31.28 -23.11 26.70
CA VAL A 305 31.04 -21.85 27.43
C VAL A 305 29.57 -21.72 27.82
N PHE A 306 28.64 -22.02 26.91
CA PHE A 306 27.21 -21.97 27.20
C PHE A 306 26.78 -23.02 28.23
N SER A 307 27.35 -24.24 28.15
CA SER A 307 27.09 -25.29 29.13
C SER A 307 27.59 -24.94 30.53
N GLU A 308 28.75 -24.28 30.61
CA GLU A 308 29.31 -23.79 31.88
C GLU A 308 28.44 -22.69 32.50
N TYR A 309 27.98 -21.73 31.69
CA TYR A 309 27.01 -20.72 32.13
C TYR A 309 25.74 -21.35 32.71
N LEU A 310 25.17 -22.36 32.05
CA LEU A 310 23.96 -23.05 32.53
C LEU A 310 24.17 -23.79 33.85
N LYS A 311 25.38 -24.30 34.12
CA LYS A 311 25.73 -24.94 35.40
C LYS A 311 25.83 -23.91 36.53
N ASN A 312 26.39 -22.74 36.24
CA ASN A 312 26.61 -21.67 37.22
C ASN A 312 25.36 -20.80 37.46
N SER A 313 24.33 -20.92 36.63
CA SER A 313 23.07 -20.15 36.73
C SER A 313 21.93 -20.92 37.43
N ARG A 314 22.23 -22.10 37.98
CA ARG A 314 21.30 -22.91 38.79
C ARG A 314 21.65 -22.79 40.27
#